data_AF-A0A518H2A5-F1
#
_entry.id   AF-A0A518H2A5-F1
#
_cell.length_a   1.000
_cell.length_b   1.000
_cell.length_c   1.000
_cell.angle_alpha   90.00
_cell.angle_beta   90.00
_cell.angle_gamma   90.00
#
_symmetry.space_group_name_H-M   'P 1'
#
loop_
_entity.id
_entity.type
_entity.pdbx_description
1 polymer ?
#
loop_
_entity_poly.entity_id
_entity_poly.type
_entity_poly.pdbx_seq_one_letter_code
_entity_poly.pdbx_strand_id
1 'polypeptide(L)' 'MDDILNDLFHNCALVAYVTIWRETGDFPPDSEQVRQLAYRLYEEERAKERAEQSGN' A
#
# COMPACT_ATOMS: atom_id res chain seq x y z
N MET A 1 -17.39 10.95 -3.58
CA MET A 1 -17.17 9.50 -3.39
C MET A 1 -15.80 9.21 -3.98
N ASP A 2 -14.79 9.96 -3.51
CA ASP A 2 -13.53 10.17 -4.23
C ASP A 2 -12.31 10.21 -3.30
N ASP A 3 -12.50 10.28 -1.98
CA ASP A 3 -11.40 10.15 -1.01
C ASP A 3 -10.89 8.72 -0.88
N ILE A 4 -11.73 7.71 -1.14
CA ILE A 4 -11.36 6.30 -0.95
C ILE A 4 -10.24 5.93 -1.93
N LEU A 5 -10.35 6.24 -3.23
CA LEU A 5 -9.26 5.95 -4.18
C LEU A 5 -8.02 6.85 -4.00
N ASN A 6 -8.18 8.00 -3.33
CA ASN A 6 -7.11 8.98 -3.13
C ASN A 6 -6.44 8.86 -1.74
N ASP A 7 -6.96 8.00 -0.86
CA ASP A 7 -6.37 7.72 0.43
C ASP A 7 -5.08 6.93 0.21
N LEU A 8 -4.00 7.35 0.87
CA LEU A 8 -2.67 6.76 0.78
C LEU A 8 -2.70 5.23 0.89
N PHE A 9 -3.62 4.71 1.72
CA PHE A 9 -3.83 3.28 1.90
C PHE A 9 -4.29 2.55 0.62
N HIS A 10 -5.13 3.14 -0.23
CA HIS A 10 -5.60 2.49 -1.45
C HIS A 10 -4.52 2.43 -2.52
N ASN A 11 -3.65 3.45 -2.58
CA ASN A 11 -2.44 3.40 -3.40
C ASN A 11 -1.51 2.28 -2.93
N CYS A 12 -1.28 2.16 -1.62
CA CYS A 12 -0.50 1.06 -1.04
C CYS A 12 -1.14 -0.32 -1.33
N ALA A 13 -2.47 -0.43 -1.25
CA ALA A 13 -3.20 -1.65 -1.56
C ALA A 13 -3.08 -2.06 -3.03
N LEU A 14 -3.17 -1.10 -3.96
CA LEU A 14 -2.99 -1.36 -5.39
C LEU A 14 -1.56 -1.81 -5.70
N VAL A 15 -0.55 -1.13 -5.12
CA VAL A 15 0.86 -1.52 -5.27
C VAL A 15 1.08 -2.94 -4.71
N ALA A 16 0.56 -3.23 -3.52
CA ALA A 16 0.68 -4.56 -2.92
C ALA A 16 0.03 -5.65 -3.79
N TYR A 17 -1.15 -5.37 -4.34
CA TYR A 17 -1.87 -6.28 -5.22
C TYR A 17 -1.05 -6.64 -6.47
N VAL A 18 -0.53 -5.61 -7.17
CA VAL A 18 0.26 -5.81 -8.39
C VAL A 18 1.59 -6.50 -8.09
N THR A 19 2.25 -6.16 -6.98
CA THR A 19 3.50 -6.79 -6.55
C THR A 19 3.31 -8.29 -6.34
N ILE A 20 2.34 -8.69 -5.52
CA ILE A 20 2.13 -10.12 -5.21
C ILE A 20 1.67 -10.89 -6.45
N TRP A 21 0.80 -10.30 -7.27
CA TRP A 21 0.42 -10.90 -8.54
C TRP A 21 1.63 -11.15 -9.44
N ARG A 22 2.55 -10.17 -9.53
CA ARG A 22 3.77 -10.30 -10.34
C ARG A 22 4.77 -11.31 -9.77
N GLU A 23 4.86 -11.43 -8.45
CA GLU A 23 5.79 -12.36 -7.78
C GLU A 23 5.31 -13.81 -7.81
N THR A 24 4.01 -14.03 -7.63
CA THR A 24 3.40 -15.38 -7.55
C THR A 24 2.89 -15.88 -8.90
N GLY A 25 2.45 -14.97 -9.77
CA GLY A 25 1.73 -15.30 -11.00
C GLY A 25 0.25 -15.62 -10.79
N ASP A 26 -0.26 -15.61 -9.55
CA ASP A 26 -1.63 -16.00 -9.22
C ASP A 26 -2.61 -14.84 -9.39
N PHE A 27 -3.74 -15.11 -10.06
CA PHE A 27 -4.81 -14.14 -10.27
C PHE A 27 -6.19 -14.73 -9.88
N PRO A 28 -6.87 -14.19 -8.85
CA PRO A 28 -6.42 -13.08 -8.01
C PRO A 28 -5.28 -13.48 -7.06
N PRO A 29 -4.38 -12.53 -6.71
CA PRO A 29 -3.35 -12.76 -5.70
C PRO A 29 -3.97 -12.99 -4.33
N ASP A 30 -3.22 -13.64 -3.44
CA ASP A 30 -3.69 -13.94 -2.09
C ASP A 30 -4.04 -12.67 -1.31
N SER A 31 -5.31 -12.59 -0.91
CA SER A 31 -5.86 -11.40 -0.24
C SER A 31 -5.18 -11.11 1.10
N GLU A 32 -4.72 -12.13 1.83
CA GLU A 32 -4.06 -11.92 3.12
C GLU A 32 -2.66 -11.33 2.91
N GLN A 33 -1.88 -11.87 1.98
CA GLN A 33 -0.57 -11.34 1.59
C GLN A 33 -0.70 -9.91 1.08
N VAL A 34 -1.69 -9.62 0.23
CA VAL A 34 -1.94 -8.27 -0.28
C VAL A 34 -2.23 -7.31 0.84
N ARG A 35 -3.07 -7.72 1.81
CA ARG A 35 -3.38 -6.90 2.98
C ARG A 35 -2.14 -6.64 3.83
N GLN A 36 -1.33 -7.66 4.12
CA GLN A 36 -0.12 -7.51 4.93
C GLN A 36 0.89 -6.56 4.28
N LEU A 37 1.11 -6.70 2.97
CA LEU A 37 2.03 -5.83 2.23
C LEU A 37 1.48 -4.39 2.12
N ALA A 38 0.18 -4.23 1.88
CA ALA A 38 -0.47 -2.92 1.84
C ALA A 38 -0.28 -2.15 3.16
N TYR A 39 -0.47 -2.81 4.31
CA TYR A 39 -0.26 -2.19 5.61
C TYR A 39 1.19 -1.77 5.81
N ARG A 40 2.16 -2.62 5.45
CA ARG A 40 3.58 -2.28 5.56
C ARG A 40 3.92 -1.03 4.75
N LEU A 41 3.52 -0.99 3.48
CA LEU A 41 3.74 0.14 2.60
C LEU A 41 3.09 1.42 3.16
N TYR A 42 1.87 1.31 3.69
CA TYR A 42 1.18 2.44 4.31
C TYR A 42 1.92 2.98 5.53
N GLU A 43 2.41 2.11 6.42
CA GLU A 43 3.18 2.52 7.59
C GLU A 43 4.51 3.20 7.21
N GLU A 44 5.17 2.71 6.17
CA GLU A 44 6.41 3.30 5.61
C GLU A 44 6.16 4.69 5.04
N GLU A 45 5.13 4.87 4.21
CA GLU A 45 4.78 6.18 3.66
C GLU A 45 4.37 7.16 4.77
N ARG A 46 3.57 6.72 5.74
CA ARG A 46 3.21 7.52 6.92
C ARG A 46 4.43 7.91 7.75
N ALA A 47 5.45 7.05 7.83
CA ALA A 47 6.69 7.36 8.52
C ALA A 47 7.52 8.41 7.78
N LYS A 48 7.56 8.34 6.44
CA LYS A 48 8.19 9.36 5.58
C LYS A 48 7.49 10.71 5.74
N GLU A 49 6.16 10.75 5.65
CA GLU A 49 5.39 11.99 5.83
C GLU A 49 5.69 12.66 7.19
N ARG A 50 5.76 11.87 8.27
CA ARG A 50 6.12 12.39 9.60
C ARG A 50 7.56 12.91 9.68
N ALA A 51 8.50 12.24 9.02
CA ALA A 51 9.89 12.67 8.98
C ALA A 51 10.05 13.97 8.18
N GLU A 52 9.33 14.12 7.07
CA GLU A 52 9.32 15.33 6.23
C GLU A 52 8.70 16.52 6.95
N GLN A 53 7.62 16.30 7.73
CA GLN A 53 6.98 17.37 8.52
C GLN A 53 7.78 17.82 9.73
N SER A 54 8.66 16.98 10.30
CA SER A 54 9.50 17.33 11.45
C SER A 54 10.80 18.06 11.06
N GLY A 55 11.08 18.21 9.76
CA GLY A 55 12.30 18.81 9.23
C GLY A 55 12.18 20.27 8.79
N ASN A 56 11.07 20.96 9.10
CA ASN A 56 10.83 22.36 8.71
C ASN A 56 10.82 23.33 9.89
#